data_AF-A0A5B0E5Y0-F1
#
_entry.id   AF-A0A5B0E5Y0-F1
#
_cell.length_a   1.000
_cell.length_b   1.000
_cell.length_c   1.000
_cell.angle_alpha   90.00
_cell.angle_beta   90.00
_cell.angle_gamma   90.00
#
_symmetry.space_group_name_H-M   'P 1'
#
loop_
_entity.id
_entity.type
_entity.pdbx_description
1 polymer ?
#
loop_
_entity_poly.entity_id
_entity_poly.type
_entity_poly.pdbx_seq_one_letter_code
_entity_poly.pdbx_strand_id
1 'polypeptide(L)'
;MVGKLARKRPTSLLRGDLRIWASGVIYALASQNLLFDKTQPMHLGAEHLGELLGVKKTPMGDKGNIVRNLLKIGVMDPEFTHSDLVRDNPLTWMLLIDGLQWMCAGSRSGSSARRSIWDSARYPRHVAFRGELERVWPSAMPTG
;
A
#
# COMPACT_ATOMS: atom_id res chain seq x y z
N MET A 1 -7.86 -5.54 -4.77
CA MET A 1 -6.75 -6.09 -5.60
C MET A 1 -7.24 -6.96 -6.77
N VAL A 2 -7.96 -8.07 -6.54
CA VAL A 2 -8.38 -9.03 -7.60
C VAL A 2 -9.12 -8.36 -8.76
N GLY A 3 -10.08 -7.48 -8.50
CA GLY A 3 -10.79 -6.76 -9.56
C GLY A 3 -9.88 -5.88 -10.43
N LYS A 4 -8.82 -5.29 -9.85
CA LYS A 4 -7.81 -4.53 -10.62
C LYS A 4 -6.98 -5.45 -11.50
N LEU A 5 -6.61 -6.62 -10.99
CA LEU A 5 -5.84 -7.63 -11.71
C LEU A 5 -6.65 -8.21 -12.89
N ALA A 6 -7.92 -8.52 -12.68
CA ALA A 6 -8.81 -9.06 -13.71
C ALA A 6 -9.01 -8.12 -14.91
N ARG A 7 -8.89 -6.80 -14.69
CA ARG A 7 -8.99 -5.78 -15.75
C ARG A 7 -7.72 -5.63 -16.59
N LYS A 8 -6.58 -6.19 -16.18
CA LYS A 8 -5.34 -6.14 -16.98
C LYS A 8 -5.47 -7.08 -18.18
N ARG A 9 -5.11 -6.59 -19.38
CA ARG A 9 -5.14 -7.34 -20.64
C ARG A 9 -3.71 -7.65 -21.12
N PRO A 10 -3.44 -8.86 -21.63
CA PRO A 10 -4.31 -10.05 -21.58
C PRO A 10 -4.52 -10.52 -20.14
N THR A 11 -5.68 -11.12 -19.85
CA THR A 11 -6.06 -11.47 -18.47
C THR A 11 -5.18 -12.59 -17.94
N SER A 12 -4.29 -12.27 -16.99
CA SER A 12 -3.32 -13.21 -16.44
C SER A 12 -3.98 -14.35 -15.64
N LEU A 13 -5.16 -14.10 -15.06
CA LEU A 13 -5.97 -15.08 -14.33
C LEU A 13 -6.46 -16.24 -15.18
N LEU A 14 -6.48 -16.11 -16.51
CA LEU A 14 -6.89 -17.18 -17.43
C LEU A 14 -5.79 -18.23 -17.66
N ARG A 15 -4.57 -17.99 -17.16
CA ARG A 15 -3.42 -18.88 -17.37
C ARG A 15 -2.90 -19.43 -16.05
N GLY A 16 -2.97 -20.76 -15.88
CA GLY A 16 -2.49 -21.49 -14.72
C GLY A 16 -3.57 -21.72 -13.64
N ASP A 17 -3.17 -22.37 -12.54
CA ASP A 17 -4.08 -22.72 -11.45
C ASP A 17 -4.56 -21.49 -10.67
N LEU A 18 -5.88 -21.36 -10.54
CA LEU A 18 -6.53 -20.27 -9.79
C LEU A 18 -6.16 -20.28 -8.30
N ARG A 19 -5.88 -21.44 -7.70
CA ARG A 19 -5.42 -21.55 -6.30
C ARG A 19 -4.06 -20.87 -6.12
N ILE A 20 -3.16 -21.01 -7.09
CA ILE A 20 -1.84 -20.36 -7.06
C ILE A 20 -1.99 -18.84 -7.31
N TRP A 21 -2.93 -18.43 -8.16
CA TRP A 21 -3.23 -17.00 -8.32
C TRP A 21 -3.82 -16.38 -7.05
N ALA A 22 -4.74 -17.08 -6.39
CA ALA A 22 -5.32 -16.65 -5.13
C ALA A 22 -4.24 -16.52 -4.04
N SER A 23 -3.37 -17.54 -3.90
CA SER A 23 -2.25 -17.48 -2.95
C SER A 23 -1.27 -16.36 -3.29
N GLY A 24 -1.00 -16.10 -4.57
CA GLY A 24 -0.19 -14.96 -5.00
C GLY A 24 -0.78 -13.60 -4.63
N VAL A 25 -2.10 -13.42 -4.75
CA VAL A 25 -2.77 -12.19 -4.29
C VAL A 25 -2.63 -12.01 -2.78
N ILE A 26 -2.83 -13.08 -2.01
CA ILE A 26 -2.66 -13.07 -0.56
C ILE A 26 -1.21 -12.75 -0.19
N TYR A 27 -0.24 -13.36 -0.88
CA TYR A 27 1.19 -13.08 -0.69
C TYR A 27 1.54 -11.62 -0.98
N ALA A 28 0.98 -11.03 -2.04
CA ALA A 28 1.17 -9.62 -2.35
C ALA A 28 0.68 -8.73 -1.20
N LEU A 29 -0.53 -8.99 -0.68
CA LEU A 29 -1.07 -8.27 0.48
C LEU A 29 -0.23 -8.49 1.74
N ALA A 30 0.16 -9.73 2.04
CA ALA A 30 1.00 -10.08 3.18
C ALA A 30 2.33 -9.31 3.15
N SER A 31 2.98 -9.22 1.97
CA SER A 31 4.21 -8.44 1.81
C SER A 31 4.03 -6.94 2.04
N GLN A 32 2.90 -6.37 1.58
CA GLN A 32 2.59 -4.93 1.78
C GLN A 32 2.28 -4.59 3.24
N ASN A 33 1.92 -5.59 4.04
CA ASN A 33 1.54 -5.45 5.44
C ASN A 33 2.57 -6.04 6.39
N LEU A 34 3.83 -6.18 5.92
CA LEU A 34 4.97 -6.62 6.71
C LEU A 34 4.77 -7.96 7.44
N LEU A 35 3.87 -8.83 6.94
CA LEU A 35 3.55 -10.10 7.60
C LEU A 35 4.79 -11.00 7.75
N PHE A 36 5.74 -10.90 6.83
CA PHE A 36 6.97 -11.73 6.83
C PHE A 36 8.08 -11.17 7.73
N ASP A 37 7.89 -9.98 8.30
CA ASP A 37 8.85 -9.33 9.18
C ASP A 37 8.65 -9.79 10.63
N LYS A 38 9.68 -10.44 11.18
CA LYS A 38 9.66 -10.98 12.55
C LYS A 38 9.55 -9.91 13.63
N THR A 39 9.81 -8.64 13.30
CA THR A 39 9.66 -7.53 14.24
C THR A 39 8.19 -7.14 14.46
N GLN A 40 7.29 -7.58 13.57
CA GLN A 40 5.87 -7.30 13.69
C GLN A 40 5.21 -8.17 14.77
N PRO A 41 4.27 -7.62 15.57
CA PRO A 41 3.51 -8.40 16.55
C PRO A 41 2.74 -9.57 15.91
N MET A 42 2.20 -9.34 14.71
CA MET A 42 1.55 -10.34 13.88
C MET A 42 2.46 -10.69 12.70
N HIS A 43 3.36 -11.65 12.90
CA HIS A 43 4.23 -12.16 11.86
C HIS A 43 3.91 -13.61 11.51
N LEU A 44 4.06 -13.94 10.24
CA LEU A 44 3.90 -15.29 9.71
C LEU A 44 4.88 -15.51 8.57
N GLY A 45 5.69 -16.57 8.65
CA GLY A 45 6.64 -16.91 7.58
C GLY A 45 5.94 -17.28 6.27
N ALA A 46 6.57 -16.95 5.13
CA ALA A 46 6.03 -17.26 3.81
C ALA A 46 5.83 -18.77 3.55
N GLU A 47 6.65 -19.62 4.19
CA GLU A 47 6.50 -21.08 4.10
C GLU A 47 5.18 -21.53 4.75
N HIS A 48 4.97 -21.11 6.01
CA HIS A 48 3.77 -21.46 6.76
C HIS A 48 2.50 -20.86 6.16
N LEU A 49 2.59 -19.63 5.62
CA LEU A 49 1.48 -19.07 4.83
C LEU A 49 1.14 -19.96 3.63
N GLY A 50 2.14 -20.52 2.96
CA GLY A 50 1.95 -21.47 1.86
C GLY A 50 1.27 -22.75 2.32
N GLU A 51 1.69 -23.32 3.44
CA GLU A 51 1.09 -24.50 4.07
C GLU A 51 -0.40 -24.28 4.37
N LEU A 52 -0.75 -23.16 5.01
CA LEU A 52 -2.14 -22.79 5.33
C LEU A 52 -3.01 -22.64 4.07
N LEU A 53 -2.41 -22.22 2.95
CA LEU A 53 -3.09 -22.04 1.67
C LEU A 53 -3.05 -23.30 0.78
N GLY A 54 -2.34 -24.35 1.20
CA GLY A 54 -2.14 -25.57 0.41
C GLY A 54 -1.33 -25.35 -0.87
N VAL A 55 -0.42 -24.36 -0.90
CA VAL A 55 0.41 -24.04 -2.08
C VAL A 55 1.87 -23.86 -1.66
N LYS A 56 2.80 -24.38 -2.46
CA LYS A 56 4.24 -24.19 -2.21
C LYS A 56 4.63 -22.70 -2.22
N LYS A 57 5.58 -22.33 -1.37
CA LYS A 57 6.08 -20.95 -1.24
C LYS A 57 6.52 -20.32 -2.55
N THR A 58 7.33 -21.03 -3.36
CA THR A 58 7.89 -20.49 -4.62
C THR A 58 6.81 -20.02 -5.60
N PRO A 59 5.88 -20.88 -6.08
CA PRO A 59 4.86 -20.45 -7.03
C PRO A 59 3.92 -19.38 -6.46
N MET A 60 3.64 -19.41 -5.15
CA MET A 60 2.89 -18.35 -4.47
C MET A 60 3.63 -17.01 -4.54
N GLY A 61 4.91 -16.98 -4.17
CA GLY A 61 5.75 -15.79 -4.21
C GLY A 61 5.91 -15.23 -5.62
N ASP A 62 6.13 -16.10 -6.60
CA ASP A 62 6.25 -15.72 -8.02
C ASP A 62 4.98 -15.05 -8.54
N LYS A 63 3.80 -15.64 -8.26
CA LYS A 63 2.53 -15.00 -8.61
C LYS A 63 2.33 -13.69 -7.86
N GLY A 64 2.70 -13.62 -6.59
CA GLY A 64 2.62 -12.37 -5.82
C GLY A 64 3.47 -11.26 -6.43
N ASN A 65 4.70 -11.57 -6.86
CA ASN A 65 5.56 -10.61 -7.56
C ASN A 65 4.95 -10.15 -8.89
N ILE A 66 4.37 -11.05 -9.67
CA ILE A 66 3.65 -10.70 -10.90
C ILE A 66 2.48 -9.75 -10.58
N VAL A 67 1.69 -10.02 -9.54
CA VAL A 67 0.57 -9.16 -9.12
C VAL A 67 1.06 -7.75 -8.78
N ARG A 68 2.09 -7.64 -7.94
CA ARG A 68 2.67 -6.32 -7.57
C ARG A 68 3.15 -5.56 -8.80
N ASN A 69 3.87 -6.22 -9.70
CA ASN A 69 4.40 -5.59 -10.91
C ASN A 69 3.29 -5.13 -11.87
N LEU A 70 2.29 -5.98 -12.14
CA LEU A 70 1.18 -5.65 -13.04
C LEU A 70 0.31 -4.51 -12.52
N LEU A 71 0.13 -4.45 -11.20
CA LEU A 71 -0.64 -3.42 -10.53
C LEU A 71 0.19 -2.18 -10.16
N LYS A 72 1.51 -2.21 -10.39
CA LYS A 72 2.47 -1.16 -10.03
C LYS A 72 2.39 -0.80 -8.54
N ILE A 73 2.25 -1.82 -7.70
CA ILE A 73 2.17 -1.67 -6.25
C ILE A 73 3.57 -1.36 -5.73
N GLY A 74 3.73 -0.17 -5.16
CA GLY A 74 4.97 0.28 -4.54
C GLY A 74 5.27 -0.43 -3.21
N VAL A 75 6.33 0.00 -2.54
CA VAL A 75 6.59 -0.39 -1.14
C VAL A 75 5.60 0.37 -0.24
N MET A 76 4.91 -0.35 0.64
CA MET A 76 3.90 0.22 1.55
C MET A 76 2.88 1.09 0.82
N ASP A 77 2.38 0.59 -0.31
CA ASP A 77 1.40 1.29 -1.14
C ASP A 77 0.14 1.56 -0.28
N PRO A 78 -0.23 2.82 -0.05
CA PRO A 78 -1.33 3.16 0.85
C PRO A 78 -2.63 2.45 0.51
N GLU A 79 -2.90 2.17 -0.76
CA GLU A 79 -4.12 1.47 -1.17
C GLU A 79 -4.20 0.02 -0.66
N PHE A 80 -3.06 -0.62 -0.41
CA PHE A 80 -2.96 -2.04 -0.05
C PHE A 80 -2.33 -2.30 1.32
N THR A 81 -1.92 -1.25 2.02
CA THR A 81 -1.32 -1.32 3.35
C THR A 81 -2.34 -0.93 4.42
N HIS A 82 -2.30 -1.63 5.55
CA HIS A 82 -3.13 -1.38 6.72
C HIS A 82 -2.95 0.05 7.21
N SER A 83 -4.04 0.70 7.60
CA SER A 83 -4.07 2.12 7.95
C SER A 83 -3.09 2.48 9.06
N ASP A 84 -2.88 1.61 10.05
CA ASP A 84 -1.87 1.83 11.10
C ASP A 84 -0.44 1.86 10.55
N LEU A 85 -0.10 0.93 9.65
CA LEU A 85 1.22 0.91 9.00
C LEU A 85 1.41 2.11 8.07
N VAL A 86 0.35 2.54 7.38
CA VAL A 86 0.40 3.75 6.56
C VAL A 86 0.56 5.00 7.42
N ARG A 87 -0.10 5.06 8.58
CA ARG A 87 0.03 6.17 9.52
C ARG A 87 1.47 6.35 9.98
N ASP A 88 2.16 5.24 10.19
CA ASP A 88 3.52 5.21 10.72
C ASP A 88 4.58 5.30 9.60
N ASN A 89 4.17 5.25 8.32
CA ASN A 89 5.06 5.42 7.16
C ASN A 89 5.39 6.92 6.92
N PRO A 90 6.65 7.35 7.08
CA PRO A 90 7.03 8.75 6.87
C PRO A 90 6.82 9.22 5.42
N LEU A 91 6.96 8.31 4.44
CA LEU A 91 6.83 8.63 3.01
C LEU A 91 5.40 8.96 2.61
N THR A 92 4.40 8.44 3.33
CA THR A 92 2.98 8.76 3.08
C THR A 92 2.70 10.25 3.31
N TRP A 93 3.43 10.88 4.23
CA TRP A 93 3.24 12.27 4.61
C TRP A 93 4.19 13.22 3.89
N MET A 94 4.93 12.74 2.90
CA MET A 94 5.78 13.57 2.05
C MET A 94 5.01 14.13 0.87
N LEU A 95 4.99 15.46 0.75
CA LEU A 95 4.44 16.20 -0.38
C LEU A 95 5.56 16.85 -1.18
N LEU A 96 5.52 16.73 -2.51
CA LEU A 96 6.32 17.57 -3.39
C LEU A 96 5.50 18.84 -3.72
N ILE A 97 5.90 19.96 -3.13
CA ILE A 97 5.27 21.27 -3.34
C ILE A 97 6.29 22.15 -4.04
N ASP A 98 5.97 22.61 -5.25
CA ASP A 98 6.84 23.47 -6.07
C ASP A 98 8.26 22.89 -6.27
N GLY A 99 8.36 21.56 -6.39
CA GLY A 99 9.64 20.85 -6.55
C GLY A 99 10.44 20.64 -5.26
N LEU A 100 9.95 21.14 -4.12
CA LEU A 100 10.54 20.93 -2.79
C LEU A 100 9.79 19.84 -2.04
N GLN A 101 10.55 18.97 -1.36
CA GLN A 101 9.97 17.92 -0.52
C GLN A 101 9.64 18.49 0.85
N TRP A 102 8.37 18.41 1.22
CA TRP A 102 7.84 18.81 2.51
C TRP A 102 7.31 17.59 3.25
N MET A 103 7.74 17.42 4.50
CA MET A 103 7.10 16.47 5.40
C MET A 103 5.96 17.16 6.10
N CYS A 104 4.73 16.71 5.87
CA CYS A 104 3.58 17.20 6.62
C CYS A 104 3.70 16.71 8.07
N ALA A 105 4.05 17.62 8.99
CA ALA A 105 4.13 17.33 10.41
C ALA A 105 2.72 17.22 11.03
N GLY A 106 2.02 16.13 10.75
CA GLY A 106 0.90 15.71 11.58
C GLY A 106 1.45 15.17 12.90
N SER A 107 1.27 15.91 13.99
CA SER A 107 1.72 15.58 15.35
C SER A 107 1.51 14.10 15.71
N ARG A 108 2.43 13.55 16.52
CA ARG A 108 2.35 12.18 17.08
C ARG A 108 1.15 11.98 18.03
N SER A 109 0.30 12.99 18.24
CA SER A 109 -0.89 12.95 19.08
C SER A 109 -2.11 13.49 18.32
N GLY A 110 -2.98 12.59 17.83
CA GLY A 110 -4.23 13.01 17.20
C GLY A 110 -4.85 11.91 16.32
N SER A 111 -5.50 10.94 16.96
CA SER A 111 -6.08 9.76 16.29
C SER A 111 -7.40 10.02 15.55
N SER A 112 -8.07 11.17 15.74
CA SER A 112 -9.34 11.46 15.06
C SER A 112 -9.18 12.26 13.76
N ALA A 113 -8.28 13.24 13.72
CA ALA A 113 -8.06 14.08 12.53
C ALA A 113 -7.55 13.26 11.32
N ARG A 114 -6.71 12.25 11.57
CA ARG A 114 -6.12 11.40 10.51
C ARG A 114 -7.15 10.56 9.75
N ARG A 115 -8.27 10.16 10.38
CA ARG A 115 -9.31 9.33 9.75
C ARG A 115 -10.16 10.13 8.76
N SER A 116 -10.62 11.32 9.19
CA SER A 116 -11.36 12.26 8.35
C SER A 116 -10.57 12.69 7.10
N ILE A 117 -9.25 12.76 7.23
CA ILE A 117 -8.31 13.19 6.18
C ILE A 117 -8.07 12.07 5.15
N TRP A 118 -7.94 10.83 5.63
CA TRP A 118 -7.79 9.65 4.78
C TRP A 118 -9.06 9.37 3.97
N ASP A 119 -10.23 9.64 4.55
CA ASP A 119 -11.52 9.44 3.89
C ASP A 119 -11.86 10.55 2.88
N SER A 120 -11.29 11.76 3.04
CA SER A 120 -11.56 12.91 2.16
C SER A 120 -10.58 13.03 0.98
N ALA A 121 -9.34 12.59 1.15
CA ALA A 121 -8.32 12.66 0.12
C ALA A 121 -8.37 11.43 -0.82
N ARG A 122 -9.04 11.56 -1.96
CA ARG A 122 -8.72 10.74 -3.13
C ARG A 122 -7.29 11.10 -3.57
N TYR A 123 -6.34 10.28 -3.15
CA TYR A 123 -4.89 10.37 -3.41
C TYR A 123 -4.51 11.10 -4.72
N PRO A 124 -4.01 12.34 -4.64
CA PRO A 124 -3.16 12.88 -5.68
C PRO A 124 -1.77 12.27 -5.48
N ARG A 125 -1.27 11.63 -6.53
CA ARG A 125 0.11 11.11 -6.59
C ARG A 125 1.09 12.26 -6.34
N HIS A 126 1.61 12.36 -5.11
CA HIS A 126 2.82 13.06 -4.62
C HIS A 126 3.19 14.47 -5.15
N VAL A 127 2.42 15.09 -6.03
CA VAL A 127 2.71 16.38 -6.66
C VAL A 127 1.46 17.24 -6.53
N ALA A 128 1.58 18.34 -5.81
CA ALA A 128 0.52 19.32 -5.68
C ALA A 128 1.11 20.73 -5.71
N PHE A 129 0.38 21.65 -6.33
CA PHE A 129 0.75 23.06 -6.33
C PHE A 129 0.32 23.69 -5.00
N ARG A 130 1.14 24.59 -4.47
CA ARG A 130 0.89 25.26 -3.17
C ARG A 130 -0.53 25.85 -3.07
N GLY A 131 -0.98 26.56 -4.10
CA GLY A 131 -2.32 27.17 -4.11
C GLY A 131 -3.48 26.15 -4.14
N GLU A 132 -3.24 24.91 -4.57
CA GLU A 132 -4.24 23.84 -4.47
C GLU A 132 -4.28 23.26 -3.05
N LEU A 133 -3.12 23.05 -2.44
CA LEU A 133 -3.02 22.58 -1.06
C LEU A 133 -3.56 23.60 -0.04
N GLU A 134 -3.38 24.90 -0.25
CA GLU A 134 -3.94 25.95 0.63
C GLU A 134 -5.47 25.90 0.66
N ARG A 135 -6.11 25.54 -0.46
CA ARG A 135 -7.56 25.46 -0.56
C ARG A 135 -8.13 24.21 0.12
N VAL A 136 -7.43 23.08 -0.02
CA VAL A 136 -7.95 21.77 0.42
C VAL A 136 -7.39 21.37 1.80
N TRP A 137 -6.25 21.94 2.18
CA TRP A 137 -5.52 21.61 3.40
C TRP A 137 -4.65 22.77 3.95
N PRO A 138 -5.26 23.86 4.44
CA PRO A 138 -4.52 24.99 4.98
C PRO A 138 -3.73 24.65 6.26
N SER A 139 -4.14 23.66 7.07
CA SER A 139 -3.50 23.33 8.36
C SER A 139 -2.26 22.43 8.28
N ALA A 140 -1.94 21.80 7.14
CA ALA A 140 -0.68 21.08 6.93
C ALA A 140 0.35 21.91 6.18
N MET A 141 0.01 23.15 5.83
CA MET A 141 0.99 24.03 5.25
C MET A 141 2.08 24.33 6.30
N PRO A 142 3.36 24.24 5.91
CA PRO A 142 4.44 24.74 6.73
C PRO A 142 4.17 26.22 6.98
N THR A 143 4.05 26.61 8.25
CA THR A 143 4.02 28.03 8.62
C THR A 143 5.36 28.64 8.23
N GLY A 144 5.33 29.65 7.36
CA GLY A 144 6.52 30.40 6.94
C GLY A 144 7.15 31.16 8.08
#